data_AF-G4CRD0-F1
#
_entry.id   AF-G4CRD0-F1
#
_cell.length_a   1.000
_cell.length_b   1.000
_cell.length_c   1.000
_cell.angle_alpha   90.00
_cell.angle_beta   90.00
_cell.angle_gamma   90.00
#
_symmetry.space_group_name_H-M   'P 1'
#
loop_
_entity.id
_entity.type
_entity.pdbx_description
1 polymer ?
#
loop_
_entity_poly.entity_id
_entity_poly.type
_entity_poly.pdbx_seq_one_letter_code
_entity_poly.pdbx_strand_id
1 'polypeptide(L)' 'MYNYQSEATQFLNEYIEKNPEEAEQRLKNRGLLWDVELNPEEQAGFEAAKLPKKPYAYQPD' A
#
# COMPACT_ATOMS: atom_id res chain seq x y z
N MET A 1 -7.69 25.00 -21.08
CA MET A 1 -7.14 23.88 -20.29
C MET A 1 -7.85 22.61 -20.76
N TYR A 2 -7.14 21.63 -21.33
CA TYR A 2 -7.79 20.41 -21.81
C TYR A 2 -7.99 19.44 -20.65
N ASN A 3 -9.24 19.18 -20.27
CA ASN A 3 -9.59 18.13 -19.31
C ASN A 3 -9.79 16.81 -20.06
N TYR A 4 -8.74 16.34 -20.75
CA TYR A 4 -8.81 15.02 -21.35
C TYR A 4 -8.71 13.96 -20.24
N GLN A 5 -9.66 13.05 -20.25
CA GLN A 5 -9.69 11.87 -19.40
C GLN A 5 -9.84 10.67 -20.32
N SER A 6 -9.04 9.61 -20.09
CA SER A 6 -9.17 8.37 -20.88
C SER A 6 -10.55 7.74 -20.67
N GLU A 7 -11.04 7.05 -21.70
CA GLU A 7 -12.32 6.32 -21.66
C GLU A 7 -12.39 5.35 -20.47
N ALA A 8 -11.29 4.66 -20.18
CA ALA A 8 -11.18 3.77 -19.03
C ALA A 8 -11.43 4.50 -17.70
N THR A 9 -10.88 5.70 -17.53
CA THR A 9 -11.07 6.46 -16.29
C THR A 9 -12.51 6.98 -16.20
N GLN A 10 -13.13 7.37 -17.32
CA GLN A 10 -14.53 7.80 -17.33
C GLN A 10 -15.46 6.65 -16.93
N PHE A 11 -15.24 5.48 -17.53
CA PHE A 11 -15.96 4.24 -17.18
C PHE A 11 -15.86 3.90 -15.69
N LEU A 12 -14.65 3.94 -15.13
CA LEU A 12 -14.43 3.64 -13.71
C LEU A 12 -15.17 4.61 -12.79
N ASN A 13 -15.18 5.90 -13.13
CA ASN A 13 -15.91 6.90 -12.35
C ASN A 13 -17.42 6.63 -12.37
N GLU A 14 -17.99 6.41 -13.55
CA GLU A 14 -19.42 6.10 -13.68
C GLU A 14 -19.79 4.78 -12.97
N TYR A 15 -18.92 3.78 -13.03
CA TYR A 15 -19.14 2.49 -12.37
C TYR A 15 -19.19 2.65 -10.85
N ILE A 16 -18.27 3.41 -10.26
CA ILE A 16 -18.24 3.66 -8.82
C ILE A 16 -19.44 4.51 -8.37
N GLU A 17 -19.87 5.49 -9.18
CA GLU A 17 -21.07 6.27 -8.90
C GLU A 17 -22.35 5.41 -8.89
N LYS A 18 -22.43 4.42 -9.79
CA LYS A 18 -23.58 3.51 -9.88
C LYS A 18 -23.56 2.40 -8.81
N ASN A 19 -22.39 2.04 -8.28
CA ASN A 19 -22.20 0.94 -7.33
C ASN A 19 -21.44 1.42 -6.07
N PRO A 20 -22.08 2.15 -5.15
CA PRO A 20 -21.44 2.68 -3.95
C PRO A 20 -20.84 1.59 -3.03
N GLU A 21 -21.37 0.37 -3.07
CA GLU A 21 -20.84 -0.79 -2.35
C GLU A 21 -19.41 -1.15 -2.79
N GLU A 22 -19.05 -0.92 -4.05
CA GLU A 22 -17.71 -1.17 -4.58
C GLU A 22 -16.70 -0.18 -3.99
N ALA A 23 -17.13 1.06 -3.70
CA ALA A 23 -16.29 2.03 -3.02
C ALA A 23 -15.95 1.59 -1.60
N GLU A 24 -16.92 1.05 -0.86
CA GLU A 24 -16.70 0.48 0.47
C GLU A 24 -15.82 -0.76 0.40
N GLN A 25 -16.06 -1.66 -0.56
CA GLN A 25 -15.30 -2.87 -0.74
C GLN A 25 -13.83 -2.57 -1.09
N ARG A 26 -13.58 -1.54 -1.90
CA ARG A 26 -12.23 -1.05 -2.20
C ARG A 26 -11.48 -0.63 -0.94
N LEU A 27 -12.15 0.06 0.00
CA LEU A 27 -11.54 0.48 1.26
C LEU A 27 -11.26 -0.72 2.16
N LYS A 28 -12.19 -1.66 2.28
CA LYS A 28 -12.00 -2.91 3.03
C LYS A 28 -10.82 -3.71 2.47
N ASN A 29 -10.78 -3.93 1.15
CA ASN A 29 -9.71 -4.67 0.49
C ASN A 29 -8.35 -3.98 0.64
N ARG A 30 -8.31 -2.63 0.65
CA ARG A 30 -7.07 -1.89 0.92
C ARG A 30 -6.55 -2.14 2.34
N GLY A 31 -7.44 -2.33 3.31
CA GLY A 31 -7.08 -2.69 4.68
C GLY A 31 -6.50 -4.10 4.80
N LEU A 32 -6.99 -5.06 4.00
CA LEU A 32 -6.58 -6.46 4.10
C LEU A 32 -5.11 -6.72 3.77
N LEU A 33 -4.54 -5.98 2.82
CA LEU A 33 -3.19 -6.27 2.31
C LEU A 33 -2.06 -6.01 3.32
N TRP A 34 -2.31 -5.22 4.37
CA TRP A 34 -1.28 -4.77 5.31
C TRP A 34 -1.64 -5.03 6.77
N ASP A 35 -2.76 -5.72 7.01
CA ASP A 35 -3.15 -6.14 8.36
C ASP A 35 -2.38 -7.41 8.73
N VAL A 36 -1.12 -7.23 9.15
CA VAL A 36 -0.22 -8.32 9.54
C VAL A 36 0.03 -8.23 11.03
N GLU A 37 -0.41 -9.24 11.76
CA GLU A 37 0.00 -9.44 13.15
C GLU A 37 1.45 -9.94 13.17
N LEU A 38 2.35 -9.15 13.75
CA LEU A 38 3.75 -9.51 13.90
C LEU A 38 3.93 -10.36 15.17
N ASN A 39 4.64 -11.49 15.05
CA ASN A 39 4.99 -12.30 16.21
C ASN A 39 5.97 -11.53 17.13
N PRO A 40 5.64 -11.29 18.41
CA PRO A 40 6.51 -10.56 19.34
C PRO A 40 7.90 -11.17 19.51
N GLU A 41 8.01 -12.50 19.48
CA GLU A 41 9.30 -13.19 19.62
C GLU A 41 10.21 -12.94 18.42
N GLU A 42 9.65 -12.95 17.21
CA GLU A 42 10.39 -12.65 15.98
C GLU A 42 10.84 -11.18 15.96
N GLN A 43 9.97 -10.26 16.38
CA GLN A 43 10.32 -8.84 16.48
C GLN A 43 11.49 -8.61 17.44
N ALA A 44 11.45 -9.24 18.63
CA ALA A 44 12.57 -9.18 19.58
C ALA A 44 13.88 -9.73 18.98
N GLY A 45 13.79 -10.82 18.21
CA GLY A 45 14.92 -11.37 17.47
C GLY A 45 15.51 -10.40 16.44
N PHE A 46 14.66 -9.73 15.66
CA PHE A 46 15.10 -8.74 14.67
C PHE A 46 15.72 -7.50 15.31
N GLU A 47 15.17 -7.05 16.44
CA GLU A 47 15.73 -5.93 17.21
C GLU A 47 17.11 -6.27 17.78
N ALA A 48 17.27 -7.46 18.34
CA ALA A 48 18.55 -7.93 18.86
C ALA A 48 19.61 -8.10 17.75
N ALA A 49 19.21 -8.49 16.54
CA ALA A 49 20.09 -8.67 15.39
C ALA A 49 20.39 -7.38 14.59
N LYS A 50 19.90 -6.22 15.05
CA LYS A 50 19.98 -4.96 14.31
C LYS A 50 21.44 -4.47 14.18
N LEU A 51 21.93 -4.42 12.94
CA LEU A 51 23.24 -3.87 12.61
C LEU A 51 23.16 -2.38 12.24
N PRO A 52 24.21 -1.59 12.52
CA PRO A 52 24.28 -0.20 12.06
C PRO A 52 24.23 -0.16 10.53
N LYS A 53 23.23 0.55 9.99
CA LYS A 53 23.10 0.74 8.54
C LYS A 53 24.12 1.78 8.07
N LYS A 54 24.84 1.48 6.99
CA LYS A 54 25.70 2.47 6.33
C LYS A 54 24.88 3.68 5.87
N PRO A 55 25.44 4.91 5.86
CA PRO A 55 24.75 6.11 5.39
C PRO A 55 24.29 6.00 3.93
N TYR A 56 25.05 5.27 3.12
CA TYR A 56 24.75 5.03 1.72
C TYR A 56 24.90 3.53 1.39
N ALA A 57 23.84 2.95 0.82
CA ALA A 57 23.78 1.52 0.49
C ALA A 57 24.85 1.07 -0.51
N TYR A 58 25.33 1.99 -1.35
CA TYR A 58 26.33 1.74 -2.40
C TYR A 58 27.69 2.34 -2.09
N GLN A 59 27.91 2.84 -0.88
CA GLN A 59 29.25 3.30 -0.52
C GLN A 59 30.15 2.07 -0.31
N PRO A 60 31.21 1.92 -1.12
CA PRO A 60 32.21 0.89 -0.88
C PRO A 60 32.86 1.11 0.49
N ASP A 61 33.26 0.02 1.15
CA ASP A 61 33.99 0.08 2.42
C ASP A 61 35.33 0.82 2.30
#